data_AF-A0A5K3F7U3-F1
#
_entry.id   AF-A0A5K3F7U3-F1
#
_cell.length_a   1.000
_cell.length_b   1.000
_cell.length_c   1.000
_cell.angle_alpha   90.00
_cell.angle_beta   90.00
_cell.angle_gamma   90.00
#
_symmetry.space_group_name_H-M   'P 1'
#
loop_
_entity.id
_entity.type
_entity.pdbx_description
1 polymer ?
#
loop_
_entity_poly.entity_id
_entity_poly.type
_entity_poly.pdbx_seq_one_letter_code
_entity_poly.pdbx_strand_id
1 'polypeptide(L)'
;MACKWPPSTREDTHYGRGHNITLCVRQDSSASEINTPKKYPLSNLFRGLKGRNAISFEDLGMMPRRFWKLAIYPQVYRTYPQDVPLKRIVKSVKAGLPVTDMPEYNFPIRILKTSTKVCARDTRHDLVIVVKSGNLGWDARTAFRAFMQREKACSPQLKVGVVFSLGMPRKHGGRIFNRDGHIMSLDGTAGDRLEEYDGKANAVMEQINQEIEQFDDILLGDYEDTYFNLTWKTVTNLR
;
A
#
# COMPACT_ATOMS: atom_id res chain seq x y z
N MET A 1 3.03 16.51 19.68
CA MET A 1 1.80 16.90 18.95
C MET A 1 0.85 15.72 19.01
N ALA A 2 -0.41 15.92 19.41
CA ALA A 2 -1.39 14.83 19.48
C ALA A 2 -1.83 14.44 18.07
N CYS A 3 -1.61 13.18 17.69
CA CYS A 3 -2.15 12.61 16.45
C CYS A 3 -3.69 12.65 16.54
N LYS A 4 -4.36 13.36 15.63
CA LYS A 4 -5.83 13.45 15.52
C LYS A 4 -6.30 12.94 14.15
N TRP A 5 -7.24 12.00 14.14
CA TRP A 5 -7.92 11.54 12.93
C TRP A 5 -9.43 11.37 13.19
N PRO A 6 -10.32 11.77 12.26
CA PRO A 6 -10.03 12.48 11.02
C PRO A 6 -9.49 13.91 11.27
N PRO A 7 -8.67 14.44 10.36
CA PRO A 7 -8.26 15.84 10.42
C PRO A 7 -9.49 16.74 10.27
N SER A 8 -9.52 17.84 11.02
CA SER A 8 -10.60 18.82 10.96
C SER A 8 -10.39 19.79 9.80
N THR A 9 -9.13 20.13 9.53
CA THR A 9 -8.71 20.93 8.38
C THR A 9 -7.50 20.30 7.69
N ARG A 10 -7.14 20.78 6.50
CA ARG A 10 -5.96 20.27 5.77
C ARG A 10 -4.66 20.57 6.52
N GLU A 11 -4.62 21.69 7.23
CA GLU A 11 -3.50 22.15 8.04
C GLU A 11 -3.16 21.17 9.16
N ASP A 12 -4.14 20.41 9.67
CA ASP A 12 -3.94 19.35 10.66
C ASP A 12 -3.04 18.21 10.15
N THR A 13 -2.86 18.08 8.82
CA THR A 13 -1.99 17.07 8.20
C THR A 13 -0.59 17.59 7.88
N HIS A 14 -0.33 18.90 7.98
CA HIS A 14 0.97 19.45 7.64
C HIS A 14 2.01 19.13 8.73
N TYR A 15 3.17 18.61 8.32
CA TYR A 15 4.26 18.30 9.23
C TYR A 15 5.62 18.58 8.59
N GLY A 16 6.28 19.64 9.06
CA GLY A 16 7.54 20.12 8.47
C GLY A 16 7.36 20.51 7.01
N ARG A 17 8.15 19.92 6.11
CA ARG A 17 8.10 20.15 4.65
C ARG A 17 7.13 19.23 3.89
N GLY A 18 6.31 18.43 4.58
CA GLY A 18 5.41 17.46 3.95
C GLY A 18 4.11 17.26 4.72
N HIS A 19 3.44 16.13 4.49
CA HIS A 19 2.22 15.76 5.19
C HIS A 19 2.43 14.50 6.05
N ASN A 20 1.83 14.49 7.23
CA ASN A 20 1.70 13.31 8.08
C ASN A 20 0.25 12.85 8.07
N ILE A 21 0.00 11.71 7.43
CA ILE A 21 -1.34 11.12 7.26
C ILE A 21 -1.51 9.86 8.10
N THR A 22 -0.82 9.80 9.25
CA THR A 22 -0.98 8.71 10.20
C THR A 22 -2.42 8.65 10.69
N LEU A 23 -3.10 7.51 10.50
CA LEU A 23 -4.44 7.32 11.06
C LEU A 23 -4.26 7.14 12.57
N CYS A 24 -4.74 8.11 13.34
CA CYS A 24 -4.59 8.15 14.79
C CYS A 24 -5.62 7.24 15.48
N VAL A 25 -5.67 5.98 15.06
CA VAL A 25 -6.64 4.99 15.52
C VAL A 25 -6.33 4.62 16.96
N ARG A 26 -7.37 4.59 17.79
CA ARG A 26 -7.31 4.17 19.20
C ARG A 26 -8.06 2.88 19.35
N GLN A 27 -7.51 1.93 20.09
CA GLN A 27 -8.27 0.74 20.47
C GLN A 27 -9.18 1.09 21.64
N ASP A 28 -10.40 0.58 21.62
CA ASP A 28 -11.33 0.69 22.73
C ASP A 28 -10.74 -0.02 23.96
N SER A 29 -10.63 0.68 25.09
CA SER A 29 -10.06 0.13 26.33
C SER A 29 -10.89 -1.02 26.92
N SER A 30 -12.14 -1.15 26.49
CA SER A 30 -13.02 -2.27 26.86
C SER A 30 -12.90 -3.47 25.92
N ALA A 31 -12.11 -3.37 24.84
CA ALA A 31 -11.90 -4.46 23.88
C ALA A 31 -10.94 -5.56 24.37
N SER A 32 -10.58 -5.56 25.65
CA SER A 32 -9.65 -6.52 26.25
C SER A 32 -10.21 -7.96 26.29
N GLU A 33 -9.44 -8.86 25.68
CA GLU A 33 -9.18 -10.24 26.10
C GLU A 33 -10.22 -11.36 25.91
N ILE A 34 -11.46 -11.09 25.47
CA ILE A 34 -12.39 -12.19 25.13
C ILE A 34 -12.56 -12.29 23.62
N ASN A 35 -11.56 -12.81 22.92
CA ASN A 35 -11.74 -13.26 21.55
C ASN A 35 -11.16 -14.66 21.42
N THR A 36 -12.02 -15.66 21.55
CA THR A 36 -11.71 -16.97 20.95
C THR A 36 -11.43 -16.70 19.47
N PRO A 37 -10.23 -17.03 18.96
CA PRO A 37 -9.88 -16.73 17.58
C PRO A 37 -10.93 -17.32 16.66
N LYS A 38 -11.48 -16.49 15.77
CA LYS A 38 -12.47 -16.95 14.81
C LYS A 38 -11.85 -18.06 13.96
N LYS A 39 -12.50 -19.21 13.96
CA LYS A 39 -12.03 -20.39 13.24
C LYS A 39 -12.84 -20.61 11.97
N TYR A 40 -12.14 -21.06 10.93
CA TYR A 40 -12.69 -21.36 9.63
C TYR A 40 -12.59 -22.84 9.34
N PRO A 41 -13.68 -23.51 8.92
CA PRO A 41 -13.57 -24.87 8.41
C PRO A 41 -12.59 -24.91 7.23
N LEU A 42 -11.61 -25.80 7.27
CA LEU A 42 -10.62 -25.94 6.18
C LEU A 42 -11.27 -26.19 4.82
N SER A 43 -12.39 -26.93 4.80
CA SER A 43 -13.18 -27.21 3.60
C SER A 43 -13.76 -25.96 2.93
N ASN A 44 -13.93 -24.87 3.68
CA ASN A 44 -14.39 -23.60 3.13
C ASN A 44 -13.26 -22.81 2.48
N LEU A 45 -12.01 -23.05 2.89
CA LEU A 45 -10.84 -22.31 2.44
C LEU A 45 -10.03 -23.04 1.37
N PHE A 46 -9.99 -24.38 1.39
CA PHE A 46 -9.12 -25.17 0.52
C PHE A 46 -9.86 -26.37 -0.12
N ARG A 47 -9.60 -26.61 -1.41
CA ARG A 47 -10.14 -27.75 -2.16
C ARG A 47 -9.54 -29.07 -1.65
N GLY A 48 -10.37 -30.10 -1.53
CA GLY A 48 -9.92 -31.46 -1.21
C GLY A 48 -9.56 -31.69 0.27
N LEU A 49 -9.47 -30.64 1.10
CA LEU A 49 -9.31 -30.78 2.54
C LEU A 49 -10.68 -30.99 3.19
N LYS A 50 -11.02 -32.26 3.49
CA LYS A 50 -12.24 -32.64 4.21
C LYS A 50 -11.87 -33.06 5.63
N GLY A 51 -12.46 -32.41 6.63
CA GLY A 51 -12.27 -32.73 8.06
C GLY A 51 -12.96 -31.73 8.99
N ARG A 52 -13.16 -32.10 10.26
CA ARG A 52 -13.72 -31.22 11.31
C ARG A 52 -12.75 -30.13 11.80
N ASN A 53 -11.55 -30.08 11.24
CA ASN A 53 -10.51 -29.16 11.68
C ASN A 53 -10.86 -27.74 11.21
N ALA A 54 -11.08 -26.86 12.18
CA ALA A 54 -11.23 -25.43 11.94
C ALA A 54 -9.91 -24.73 12.31
N ILE A 55 -9.51 -23.77 11.49
CA ILE A 55 -8.21 -23.11 11.57
C ILE A 55 -8.40 -21.62 11.89
N SER A 56 -7.57 -21.04 12.76
CA SER A 56 -7.57 -19.58 12.98
C SER A 56 -6.78 -18.84 11.88
N PHE A 57 -6.80 -17.51 11.91
CA PHE A 57 -5.97 -16.71 11.03
C PHE A 57 -4.46 -16.92 11.29
N GLU A 58 -4.06 -17.01 12.56
CA GLU A 58 -2.67 -17.25 12.97
C GLU A 58 -2.18 -18.61 12.47
N ASP A 59 -3.02 -19.64 12.62
CA ASP A 59 -2.73 -20.98 12.13
C ASP A 59 -2.53 -21.02 10.60
N LEU A 60 -3.25 -20.20 9.83
CA LEU A 60 -3.06 -20.10 8.37
C LEU A 60 -1.66 -19.62 8.01
N GLY A 61 -1.07 -18.73 8.81
CA GLY A 61 0.31 -18.25 8.64
C GLY A 61 1.35 -19.38 8.79
N MET A 62 1.03 -20.41 9.56
CA MET A 62 1.88 -21.59 9.76
C MET A 62 1.65 -22.70 8.73
N MET A 63 0.66 -22.57 7.83
CA MET A 63 0.35 -23.62 6.87
C MET A 63 1.41 -23.75 5.76
N PRO A 64 1.81 -24.98 5.41
CA PRO A 64 2.71 -25.22 4.28
C PRO A 64 2.20 -24.65 2.95
N ARG A 65 3.10 -24.04 2.16
CA ARG A 65 2.80 -23.40 0.86
C ARG A 65 2.02 -24.28 -0.13
N ARG A 66 2.20 -25.60 -0.06
CA ARG A 66 1.46 -26.57 -0.90
C ARG A 66 -0.06 -26.46 -0.75
N PHE A 67 -0.56 -26.08 0.43
CA PHE A 67 -1.99 -25.91 0.66
C PHE A 67 -2.54 -24.65 0.02
N TRP A 68 -1.75 -23.58 -0.07
CA TRP A 68 -2.15 -22.35 -0.76
C TRP A 68 -2.41 -22.54 -2.26
N LYS A 69 -1.84 -23.58 -2.88
CA LYS A 69 -2.20 -24.00 -4.25
C LYS A 69 -3.63 -24.55 -4.37
N LEU A 70 -4.24 -24.95 -3.25
CA LEU A 70 -5.59 -25.49 -3.18
C LEU A 70 -6.61 -24.45 -2.74
N ALA A 71 -6.21 -23.19 -2.54
CA ALA A 71 -7.09 -22.15 -2.03
C ALA A 71 -8.35 -21.97 -2.90
N ILE A 72 -9.51 -21.86 -2.25
CA ILE A 72 -10.80 -21.60 -2.91
C ILE A 72 -10.99 -20.09 -2.95
N TYR A 73 -10.97 -19.53 -4.16
CA TYR A 73 -11.28 -18.13 -4.39
C TYR A 73 -12.79 -17.92 -4.63
N PRO A 74 -13.39 -16.83 -4.11
CA PRO A 74 -12.78 -15.78 -3.27
C PRO A 74 -12.80 -16.09 -1.76
N GLN A 75 -13.14 -17.31 -1.35
CA GLN A 75 -13.50 -17.63 0.05
C GLN A 75 -12.33 -17.45 1.01
N VAL A 76 -11.12 -17.78 0.54
CA VAL A 76 -9.86 -17.54 1.26
C VAL A 76 -9.64 -16.05 1.57
N TYR A 77 -10.22 -15.12 0.82
CA TYR A 77 -10.11 -13.68 1.11
C TYR A 77 -10.93 -13.22 2.32
N ARG A 78 -11.75 -14.09 2.91
CA ARG A 78 -12.41 -13.76 4.18
C ARG A 78 -11.44 -13.73 5.36
N THR A 79 -10.28 -14.38 5.22
CA THR A 79 -9.24 -14.43 6.24
C THR A 79 -8.08 -13.48 5.94
N TYR A 80 -7.91 -13.05 4.69
CA TYR A 80 -6.80 -12.20 4.25
C TYR A 80 -7.25 -10.73 4.05
N PRO A 81 -6.40 -9.71 4.30
CA PRO A 81 -5.04 -9.77 4.84
C PRO A 81 -4.99 -9.94 6.37
N GLN A 82 -6.11 -9.70 7.06
CA GLN A 82 -6.32 -9.92 8.49
C GLN A 82 -7.77 -10.35 8.72
N ASP A 83 -8.01 -11.22 9.72
CA ASP A 83 -9.37 -11.56 10.15
C ASP A 83 -9.92 -10.52 11.15
N VAL A 84 -10.20 -9.33 10.63
CA VAL A 84 -10.77 -8.24 11.42
C VAL A 84 -12.11 -7.78 10.82
N PRO A 85 -13.04 -7.24 11.62
CA PRO A 85 -14.31 -6.72 11.12
C PRO A 85 -14.12 -5.39 10.36
N LEU A 86 -13.52 -5.46 9.17
CA LEU A 86 -13.04 -4.30 8.41
C LEU A 86 -14.12 -3.24 8.17
N LYS A 87 -15.37 -3.65 7.89
CA LYS A 87 -16.50 -2.72 7.71
C LYS A 87 -16.72 -1.86 8.96
N ARG A 88 -16.67 -2.47 10.15
CA ARG A 88 -16.86 -1.78 11.43
C ARG A 88 -15.67 -0.86 11.71
N ILE A 89 -14.46 -1.37 11.53
CA ILE A 89 -13.21 -0.62 11.72
C ILE A 89 -13.20 0.62 10.83
N VAL A 90 -13.43 0.48 9.53
CA VAL A 90 -13.44 1.61 8.58
C VAL A 90 -14.49 2.65 8.98
N LYS A 91 -15.68 2.21 9.42
CA LYS A 91 -16.72 3.12 9.91
C LYS A 91 -16.26 3.90 11.14
N SER A 92 -15.68 3.23 12.14
CA SER A 92 -15.14 3.88 13.35
C SER A 92 -14.01 4.86 13.03
N VAL A 93 -13.03 4.45 12.21
CA VAL A 93 -11.91 5.31 11.81
C VAL A 93 -12.38 6.56 11.08
N LYS A 94 -13.35 6.44 10.16
CA LYS A 94 -13.93 7.60 9.45
C LYS A 94 -14.68 8.55 10.39
N ALA A 95 -15.25 8.03 11.47
CA ALA A 95 -15.96 8.82 12.48
C ALA A 95 -15.04 9.36 13.60
N GLY A 96 -13.75 9.01 13.59
CA GLY A 96 -12.82 9.38 14.67
C GLY A 96 -13.06 8.63 15.99
N LEU A 97 -13.76 7.49 15.93
CA LEU A 97 -14.10 6.66 17.09
C LEU A 97 -13.05 5.56 17.32
N PRO A 98 -12.92 5.05 18.56
CA PRO A 98 -12.11 3.88 18.82
C PRO A 98 -12.55 2.65 17.99
N VAL A 99 -11.59 1.78 17.70
CA VAL A 99 -11.80 0.50 17.01
C VAL A 99 -11.77 -0.64 18.02
N THR A 100 -12.50 -1.72 17.73
CA THR A 100 -12.46 -2.94 18.53
C THR A 100 -11.16 -3.71 18.36
N ASP A 101 -10.65 -3.73 17.12
CA ASP A 101 -9.45 -4.45 16.73
C ASP A 101 -8.54 -3.46 16.03
N MET A 102 -7.32 -3.31 16.54
CA MET A 102 -6.32 -2.45 15.92
C MET A 102 -5.84 -3.15 14.63
N PRO A 103 -6.02 -2.56 13.44
CA PRO A 103 -5.44 -3.13 12.24
C PRO A 103 -3.92 -3.09 12.37
N GLU A 104 -3.23 -4.21 12.14
CA GLU A 104 -1.76 -4.18 12.21
C GLU A 104 -1.18 -3.24 11.14
N TYR A 105 -1.94 -2.90 10.10
CA TYR A 105 -1.53 -1.96 9.04
C TYR A 105 -1.70 -0.48 9.41
N ASN A 106 -1.92 -0.14 10.69
CA ASN A 106 -1.96 1.25 11.14
C ASN A 106 -0.57 1.85 11.43
N PHE A 107 0.33 1.75 10.45
CA PHE A 107 1.67 2.32 10.57
C PHE A 107 1.66 3.83 10.29
N PRO A 108 2.54 4.60 10.96
CA PRO A 108 2.78 5.98 10.60
C PRO A 108 3.48 6.04 9.24
N ILE A 109 2.85 6.73 8.28
CA ILE A 109 3.40 6.96 6.95
C ILE A 109 3.39 8.45 6.70
N ARG A 110 4.54 8.99 6.28
CA ARG A 110 4.70 10.38 5.89
C ARG A 110 4.72 10.48 4.37
N ILE A 111 4.02 11.49 3.87
CA ILE A 111 4.12 11.90 2.47
C ILE A 111 5.26 12.90 2.39
N LEU A 112 6.33 12.47 1.73
CA LEU A 112 7.54 13.28 1.52
C LEU A 112 7.33 14.29 0.39
N LYS A 113 6.65 13.87 -0.68
CA LYS A 113 6.31 14.69 -1.84
C LYS A 113 4.96 14.26 -2.41
N THR A 114 4.22 15.22 -2.94
CA THR A 114 2.96 15.00 -3.67
C THR A 114 2.85 16.04 -4.78
N SER A 115 2.04 15.72 -5.80
CA SER A 115 1.80 16.60 -6.93
C SER A 115 1.16 17.91 -6.50
N THR A 116 1.63 19.03 -7.07
CA THR A 116 0.98 20.34 -6.91
C THR A 116 -0.02 20.65 -8.03
N LYS A 117 -0.10 19.79 -9.06
CA LYS A 117 -1.04 19.90 -10.19
C LYS A 117 -2.28 19.03 -10.04
N VAL A 118 -2.19 17.91 -9.32
CA VAL A 118 -3.30 16.95 -9.17
C VAL A 118 -3.95 17.06 -7.80
N CYS A 119 -5.22 17.49 -7.79
CA CYS A 119 -6.04 17.64 -6.58
C CYS A 119 -5.41 18.52 -5.49
N ALA A 120 -4.52 19.43 -5.88
CA ALA A 120 -3.96 20.44 -5.01
C ALA A 120 -4.76 21.75 -5.14
N ARG A 121 -4.99 22.41 -4.01
CA ARG A 121 -5.70 23.69 -3.93
C ARG A 121 -7.09 23.56 -4.59
N ASP A 122 -7.39 24.42 -5.55
CA ASP A 122 -8.71 24.49 -6.21
C ASP A 122 -8.77 23.65 -7.51
N THR A 123 -7.76 22.81 -7.77
CA THR A 123 -7.78 21.93 -8.96
C THR A 123 -8.82 20.82 -8.80
N ARG A 124 -9.78 20.78 -9.71
CA ARG A 124 -10.82 19.74 -9.79
C ARG A 124 -10.56 18.84 -10.99
N HIS A 125 -10.70 17.54 -10.75
CA HIS A 125 -10.51 16.49 -11.75
C HIS A 125 -11.78 15.63 -11.79
N ASP A 126 -12.20 15.23 -12.98
CA ASP A 126 -13.31 14.29 -13.18
C ASP A 126 -12.86 12.85 -12.89
N LEU A 127 -11.57 12.57 -13.11
CA LEU A 127 -10.92 11.29 -12.86
C LEU A 127 -9.51 11.51 -12.33
N VAL A 128 -9.15 10.77 -11.28
CA VAL A 128 -7.77 10.68 -10.79
C VAL A 128 -7.28 9.25 -10.95
N ILE A 129 -6.19 9.08 -11.67
CA ILE A 129 -5.53 7.80 -11.88
C ILE A 129 -4.28 7.76 -11.01
N VAL A 130 -4.28 6.85 -10.04
CA VAL A 130 -3.12 6.59 -9.18
C VAL A 130 -2.43 5.32 -9.67
N VAL A 131 -1.25 5.46 -10.27
CA VAL A 131 -0.47 4.35 -10.82
C VAL A 131 0.57 3.90 -9.80
N LYS A 132 0.44 2.67 -9.30
CA LYS A 132 1.50 2.06 -8.47
C LYS A 132 2.69 1.74 -9.37
N SER A 133 3.82 2.42 -9.14
CA SER A 133 5.05 2.22 -9.92
C SER A 133 6.20 1.83 -9.00
N GLY A 134 7.15 1.02 -9.49
CA GLY A 134 8.42 0.78 -8.79
C GLY A 134 9.43 1.91 -9.04
N ASN A 135 10.45 2.03 -8.17
CA ASN A 135 11.46 3.10 -8.26
C ASN A 135 12.18 3.13 -9.60
N LEU A 136 12.60 1.96 -10.11
CA LEU A 136 13.35 1.78 -11.36
C LEU A 136 12.46 1.71 -12.63
N GLY A 137 11.17 2.02 -12.49
CA GLY A 137 10.17 1.98 -13.55
C GLY A 137 10.12 3.22 -14.45
N TRP A 138 11.24 3.92 -14.66
CA TRP A 138 11.28 5.22 -15.37
C TRP A 138 10.67 5.14 -16.77
N ASP A 139 11.10 4.16 -17.56
CA ASP A 139 10.63 3.99 -18.94
C ASP A 139 9.12 3.73 -19.00
N ALA A 140 8.62 2.94 -18.05
CA ALA A 140 7.19 2.64 -17.94
C ALA A 140 6.38 3.89 -17.58
N ARG A 141 6.89 4.73 -16.66
CA ARG A 141 6.25 6.02 -16.33
C ARG A 141 6.26 6.96 -17.53
N THR A 142 7.38 7.09 -18.24
CA THR A 142 7.49 7.91 -19.45
C THR A 142 6.53 7.45 -20.54
N ALA A 143 6.46 6.14 -20.80
CA ALA A 143 5.52 5.58 -21.76
C ALA A 143 4.06 5.84 -21.36
N PHE A 144 3.74 5.70 -20.07
CA PHE A 144 2.41 5.97 -19.54
C PHE A 144 2.04 7.46 -19.66
N ARG A 145 2.97 8.38 -19.37
CA ARG A 145 2.76 9.83 -19.58
C ARG A 145 2.44 10.13 -21.05
N ALA A 146 3.22 9.58 -21.99
CA ALA A 146 2.99 9.77 -23.41
C ALA A 146 1.64 9.21 -23.87
N PHE A 147 1.23 8.05 -23.32
CA PHE A 147 -0.11 7.51 -23.54
C PHE A 147 -1.19 8.47 -23.04
N MET A 148 -1.12 8.89 -21.77
CA MET A 148 -2.12 9.78 -21.17
C MET A 148 -2.18 11.15 -21.85
N GLN A 149 -1.07 11.65 -22.41
CA GLN A 149 -1.07 12.87 -23.21
C GLN A 149 -1.92 12.73 -24.47
N ARG A 150 -1.84 11.58 -25.17
CA ARG A 150 -2.69 11.29 -26.34
C ARG A 150 -4.16 11.15 -25.96
N GLU A 151 -4.45 10.41 -24.89
CA GLU A 151 -5.84 10.25 -24.40
C GLU A 151 -6.47 11.59 -24.03
N LYS A 152 -5.72 12.49 -23.38
CA LYS A 152 -6.17 13.85 -23.07
C LYS A 152 -6.46 14.67 -24.32
N ALA A 153 -5.67 14.51 -25.39
CA ALA A 153 -5.92 15.20 -26.66
C ALA A 153 -7.21 14.69 -27.34
N CYS A 154 -7.55 13.42 -27.18
CA CYS A 154 -8.79 12.83 -27.71
C CYS A 154 -10.05 13.20 -26.90
N SER A 155 -9.90 13.61 -25.64
CA SER A 155 -11.01 13.98 -24.75
C SER A 155 -10.69 15.22 -23.91
N PRO A 156 -10.52 16.41 -24.53
CA PRO A 156 -10.04 17.62 -23.85
C PRO A 156 -10.99 18.14 -22.76
N GLN A 157 -12.27 17.77 -22.81
CA GLN A 157 -13.27 18.12 -21.82
C GLN A 157 -13.13 17.33 -20.50
N LEU A 158 -12.46 16.18 -20.51
CA LEU A 158 -12.29 15.34 -19.32
C LEU A 158 -11.00 15.73 -18.58
N LYS A 159 -11.14 16.28 -17.37
CA LYS A 159 -10.01 16.68 -16.53
C LYS A 159 -9.44 15.48 -15.80
N VAL A 160 -8.48 14.79 -16.43
CA VAL A 160 -7.80 13.63 -15.85
C VAL A 160 -6.50 14.01 -15.13
N GLY A 161 -6.44 13.74 -13.83
CA GLY A 161 -5.22 13.82 -13.03
C GLY A 161 -4.51 12.47 -12.99
N VAL A 162 -3.19 12.45 -13.10
CA VAL A 162 -2.39 11.23 -13.04
C VAL A 162 -1.29 11.43 -12.01
N VAL A 163 -1.14 10.48 -11.10
CA VAL A 163 -0.02 10.46 -10.14
C VAL A 163 0.59 9.06 -10.07
N PHE A 164 1.91 8.99 -10.02
CA PHE A 164 2.68 7.78 -9.77
C PHE A 164 2.98 7.65 -8.29
N SER A 165 2.58 6.53 -7.70
CA SER A 165 2.79 6.23 -6.28
C SER A 165 4.04 5.38 -6.09
N LEU A 166 5.01 5.95 -5.38
CA LEU A 166 6.31 5.37 -5.06
C LEU A 166 6.56 5.43 -3.54
N GLY A 167 7.37 4.51 -3.06
CA GLY A 167 8.07 4.64 -1.78
C GLY A 167 9.56 4.90 -1.99
N MET A 168 10.33 4.78 -0.92
CA MET A 168 11.79 4.89 -0.89
C MET A 168 12.44 3.66 -1.54
N PRO A 169 13.52 3.84 -2.32
CA PRO A 169 14.25 2.71 -2.89
C PRO A 169 14.94 1.92 -1.79
N ARG A 170 14.96 0.60 -1.99
CA ARG A 170 15.69 -0.34 -1.13
C ARG A 170 17.18 -0.03 -1.18
N LYS A 171 17.85 -0.10 -0.03
CA LYS A 171 19.30 0.15 0.07
C LYS A 171 20.13 -1.01 -0.47
N HIS A 172 19.77 -2.24 -0.09
CA HIS A 172 20.53 -3.45 -0.40
C HIS A 172 19.65 -4.68 -0.59
N GLY A 173 20.20 -5.69 -1.24
CA GLY A 173 19.69 -7.05 -1.39
C GLY A 173 19.27 -7.41 -2.82
N GLY A 174 19.53 -6.54 -3.79
CA GLY A 174 19.40 -6.82 -5.22
C GLY A 174 18.10 -7.53 -5.59
N ARG A 175 18.21 -8.57 -6.42
CA ARG A 175 17.06 -9.39 -6.85
C ARG A 175 16.48 -10.32 -5.77
N ILE A 176 17.11 -10.42 -4.60
CA ILE A 176 16.76 -11.38 -3.55
C ILE A 176 15.88 -10.73 -2.48
N PHE A 177 14.75 -11.37 -2.22
CA PHE A 177 13.81 -10.98 -1.18
C PHE A 177 13.68 -12.10 -0.15
N ASN A 178 13.77 -11.75 1.13
CA ASN A 178 13.54 -12.68 2.23
C ASN A 178 12.31 -12.21 3.01
N ARG A 179 11.32 -13.09 3.17
CA ARG A 179 10.17 -12.89 4.04
C ARG A 179 10.05 -14.07 4.99
N ASP A 180 10.26 -13.83 6.29
CA ASP A 180 10.08 -14.84 7.33
C ASP A 180 10.83 -16.15 7.03
N GLY A 181 12.09 -16.02 6.58
CA GLY A 181 12.95 -17.14 6.19
C GLY A 181 12.72 -17.67 4.77
N HIS A 182 11.74 -17.14 4.04
CA HIS A 182 11.45 -17.54 2.67
C HIS A 182 12.17 -16.64 1.69
N ILE A 183 13.14 -17.21 0.99
CA ILE A 183 13.93 -16.53 -0.02
C ILE A 183 13.25 -16.68 -1.38
N MET A 184 13.07 -15.57 -2.10
CA MET A 184 12.66 -15.53 -3.49
C MET A 184 13.63 -14.66 -4.29
N SER A 185 13.95 -15.12 -5.50
CA SER A 185 14.69 -14.34 -6.50
C SER A 185 13.68 -13.76 -7.49
N LEU A 186 13.85 -12.49 -7.84
CA LEU A 186 13.15 -11.89 -8.96
C LEU A 186 13.97 -12.12 -10.23
N ASP A 187 13.37 -12.80 -11.20
CA ASP A 187 14.04 -13.14 -12.45
C ASP A 187 13.78 -12.09 -13.54
N GLY A 188 14.60 -12.16 -14.60
CA GLY A 188 14.49 -11.28 -15.78
C GLY A 188 14.91 -9.84 -15.52
N THR A 189 14.52 -8.95 -16.44
CA THR A 189 15.00 -7.56 -16.51
C THR A 189 14.72 -6.75 -15.24
N ALA A 190 13.61 -7.02 -14.55
CA ALA A 190 13.29 -6.37 -13.29
C ALA A 190 14.27 -6.78 -12.17
N GLY A 191 14.64 -8.06 -12.11
CA GLY A 191 15.66 -8.55 -11.19
C GLY A 191 17.05 -8.02 -11.51
N ASP A 192 17.42 -8.01 -12.79
CA ASP A 192 18.72 -7.51 -13.24
C ASP A 192 18.92 -6.02 -12.90
N ARG A 193 17.88 -5.20 -13.08
CA ARG A 193 17.89 -3.79 -12.65
C ARG A 193 18.04 -3.65 -11.13
N LEU A 194 17.40 -4.50 -10.33
CA LEU A 194 17.58 -4.46 -8.88
C LEU A 194 19.01 -4.79 -8.47
N GLU A 195 19.64 -5.74 -9.16
CA GLU A 195 21.05 -6.09 -8.94
C GLU A 195 21.99 -4.95 -9.34
N GLU A 196 21.77 -4.35 -10.51
CA GLU A 196 22.57 -3.23 -11.02
C GLU A 196 22.56 -2.02 -10.08
N TYR A 197 21.43 -1.78 -9.42
CA TYR A 197 21.22 -0.66 -8.49
C TYR A 197 21.38 -1.04 -7.02
N ASP A 198 21.91 -2.23 -6.71
CA ASP A 198 22.18 -2.63 -5.34
C ASP A 198 23.20 -1.69 -4.68
N GLY A 199 22.91 -1.19 -3.47
CA GLY A 199 23.73 -0.18 -2.80
C GLY A 199 23.64 1.24 -3.39
N LYS A 200 22.88 1.45 -4.48
CA LYS A 200 22.79 2.74 -5.19
C LYS A 200 21.52 3.53 -4.89
N ALA A 201 20.90 3.31 -3.73
CA ALA A 201 19.65 3.98 -3.34
C ALA A 201 19.69 5.51 -3.43
N ASN A 202 20.84 6.14 -3.15
CA ASN A 202 21.02 7.59 -3.28
C ASN A 202 20.91 8.06 -4.74
N ALA A 203 21.52 7.34 -5.68
CA ALA A 203 21.45 7.66 -7.10
C ALA A 203 20.01 7.49 -7.64
N VAL A 204 19.33 6.43 -7.20
CA VAL A 204 17.90 6.21 -7.53
C VAL A 204 17.03 7.34 -6.98
N MET A 205 17.28 7.77 -5.75
CA MET A 205 16.56 8.90 -5.15
C MET A 205 16.82 10.22 -5.86
N GLU A 206 18.05 10.48 -6.28
CA GLU A 206 18.39 11.68 -7.06
C GLU A 206 17.59 11.72 -8.37
N GLN A 207 17.53 10.60 -9.09
CA GLN A 207 16.74 10.50 -10.31
C GLN A 207 15.23 10.65 -10.07
N ILE A 208 14.70 10.10 -8.98
CA ILE A 208 13.30 10.30 -8.57
C ILE A 208 13.03 11.78 -8.27
N ASN A 209 13.94 12.48 -7.59
CA ASN A 209 13.78 13.90 -7.30
C ASN A 209 13.80 14.75 -8.58
N GLN A 210 14.70 14.47 -9.52
CA GLN A 210 14.71 15.10 -10.84
C GLN A 210 13.38 14.87 -11.57
N GLU A 211 12.83 13.65 -11.51
CA GLU A 211 11.54 13.33 -12.12
C GLU A 211 10.36 14.07 -11.44
N ILE A 212 10.39 14.19 -10.11
CA ILE A 212 9.42 14.98 -9.34
C ILE A 212 9.45 16.44 -9.80
N GLU A 213 10.63 17.04 -9.91
CA GLU A 213 10.78 18.43 -10.35
C GLU A 213 10.33 18.64 -11.80
N GLN A 214 10.64 17.68 -12.68
CA GLN A 214 10.32 17.78 -14.09
C GLN A 214 8.82 17.63 -14.39
N PHE A 215 8.15 16.65 -13.77
CA PHE A 215 6.78 16.28 -14.14
C PHE A 215 5.73 16.71 -13.11
N ASP A 216 6.08 16.80 -11.83
CA ASP A 216 5.19 17.10 -10.71
C ASP A 216 3.98 16.13 -10.66
N ASP A 217 4.24 14.84 -10.85
CA ASP A 217 3.22 13.78 -10.89
C ASP A 217 3.59 12.56 -10.02
N ILE A 218 4.45 12.74 -9.02
CA ILE A 218 4.85 11.66 -8.09
C ILE A 218 4.32 11.92 -6.68
N LEU A 219 3.70 10.89 -6.11
CA LEU A 219 3.39 10.74 -4.69
C LEU A 219 4.46 9.84 -4.06
N LEU A 220 5.30 10.41 -3.19
CA LEU A 220 6.41 9.71 -2.54
C LEU A 220 6.13 9.52 -1.04
N GLY A 221 6.00 8.27 -0.60
CA GLY A 221 5.90 7.89 0.81
C GLY A 221 7.25 7.51 1.43
N ASP A 222 7.36 7.60 2.75
CA ASP A 222 8.58 7.33 3.52
C ASP A 222 8.81 5.84 3.89
N TYR A 223 8.27 4.93 3.07
CA TYR A 223 8.40 3.50 3.28
C TYR A 223 9.27 2.83 2.21
N GLU A 224 9.96 1.74 2.54
CA GLU A 224 10.71 0.98 1.52
C GLU A 224 9.76 0.34 0.50
N ASP A 225 9.98 0.61 -0.78
CA ASP A 225 9.10 0.23 -1.87
C ASP A 225 9.47 -1.15 -2.42
N THR A 226 8.83 -2.18 -1.87
CA THR A 226 9.00 -3.57 -2.30
C THR A 226 7.64 -4.19 -2.59
N TYR A 227 7.64 -5.35 -3.26
CA TYR A 227 6.42 -6.14 -3.47
C TYR A 227 5.70 -6.44 -2.14
N PHE A 228 6.46 -6.65 -1.07
CA PHE A 228 5.92 -6.96 0.26
C PHE A 228 5.27 -5.76 0.95
N ASN A 229 5.66 -4.55 0.56
CA ASN A 229 5.12 -3.29 1.08
C ASN A 229 4.06 -2.67 0.15
N LEU A 230 3.53 -3.42 -0.82
CA LEU A 230 2.42 -2.95 -1.67
C LEU A 230 1.15 -2.60 -0.87
N THR A 231 0.95 -3.22 0.29
CA THR A 231 -0.12 -2.83 1.21
C THR A 231 0.11 -1.41 1.72
N TRP A 232 1.33 -1.07 2.13
CA TRP A 232 1.68 0.29 2.56
C TRP A 232 1.44 1.29 1.44
N LYS A 233 1.88 0.98 0.22
CA LYS A 233 1.58 1.79 -0.98
C LYS A 233 0.07 1.97 -1.24
N THR A 234 -0.71 0.91 -1.07
CA THR A 234 -2.17 0.98 -1.21
C THR A 234 -2.78 1.92 -0.17
N VAL A 235 -2.36 1.77 1.08
CA VAL A 235 -2.82 2.59 2.20
C VAL A 235 -2.43 4.06 1.98
N THR A 236 -1.21 4.34 1.53
CA THR A 236 -0.75 5.68 1.14
C THR A 236 -1.63 6.34 0.08
N ASN A 237 -2.12 5.57 -0.89
CA ASN A 237 -2.93 6.11 -2.00
C ASN A 237 -4.38 6.40 -1.62
N LEU A 238 -4.88 5.77 -0.56
CA LEU A 238 -6.28 5.85 -0.13
C LEU A 238 -6.49 6.81 1.06
N ARG A 239 -5.41 7.21 1.72
CA ARG A 239 -5.40 8.17 2.83
C ARG A 239 -5.19 9.58 2.29
#